data_AF-A0A934G9J0-F1
#
_entry.id   AF-A0A934G9J0-F1
#
_cell.length_a   1.000
_cell.length_b   1.000
_cell.length_c   1.000
_cell.angle_alpha   90.00
_cell.angle_beta   90.00
_cell.angle_gamma   90.00
#
_symmetry.space_group_name_H-M   'P 1'
#
loop_
_entity.id
_entity.type
_entity.pdbx_description
1 polymer ?
#
loop_
_entity_poly.entity_id
_entity_poly.type
_entity_poly.pdbx_seq_one_letter_code
_entity_poly.pdbx_strand_id
1 'polypeptide(L)'
;MTRSLCRLLQVLIVISAGPCLAGGTLGSKELEPLMRQQSAVREALMSSLVLSDSAFAEIRLGSHFIYLGGARVGPYTIRATLKQSQREVEIVLCTKARFLDDQGSELPGDKRMQATRIDEKLIIVMLKEPSTTLTSSECP
;
A
#
# COMPACT_ATOMS: atom_id res chain seq x y z
N MET A 1 1.21 12.39 -66.28
CA MET A 1 2.47 12.44 -65.51
C MET A 1 2.11 12.54 -64.04
N THR A 2 2.33 11.45 -63.32
CA THR A 2 1.98 11.17 -61.92
C THR A 2 3.12 11.55 -60.99
N ARG A 3 2.91 12.49 -60.06
CA ARG A 3 3.75 12.77 -58.87
C ARG A 3 2.85 13.49 -57.86
N SER A 4 2.82 13.22 -56.56
CA SER A 4 3.51 12.25 -55.72
C SER A 4 2.77 12.35 -54.38
N LEU A 5 1.97 11.34 -54.03
CA LEU A 5 1.43 11.17 -52.67
C LEU A 5 2.61 10.85 -51.76
N CYS A 6 3.00 11.75 -50.86
CA CYS A 6 3.80 11.36 -49.70
C CYS A 6 3.82 12.47 -48.64
N ARG A 7 3.68 12.05 -47.37
CA ARG A 7 3.87 12.81 -46.13
C ARG A 7 2.65 13.68 -45.78
N LEU A 8 2.06 13.64 -44.59
CA LEU A 8 2.49 13.13 -43.29
C LEU A 8 1.29 12.50 -42.58
N LEU A 9 1.35 11.20 -42.30
CA LEU A 9 0.49 10.57 -41.30
C LEU A 9 1.19 10.76 -39.95
N GLN A 10 0.94 11.88 -39.27
CA GLN A 10 1.36 12.09 -37.89
C GLN A 10 0.49 11.20 -36.99
N VAL A 11 0.98 9.99 -36.73
CA VAL A 11 0.40 9.10 -35.71
C VAL A 11 0.78 9.67 -34.34
N LEU A 12 -0.14 10.44 -33.76
CA LEU A 12 -0.07 10.96 -32.40
C LEU A 12 -0.30 9.79 -31.43
N ILE A 13 0.77 9.09 -31.01
CA ILE A 13 0.69 8.09 -29.95
C ILE A 13 0.56 8.85 -28.62
N VAL A 14 -0.68 9.12 -28.21
CA VAL A 14 -1.00 9.58 -26.85
C VAL A 14 -0.85 8.38 -25.92
N ILE A 15 0.35 8.19 -25.37
CA ILE A 15 0.59 7.25 -24.28
C ILE A 15 -0.05 7.87 -23.04
N SER A 16 -1.31 7.51 -22.77
CA SER A 16 -1.96 7.77 -21.50
C SER A 16 -1.30 6.90 -20.42
N ALA A 17 -0.21 7.39 -19.86
CA ALA A 17 0.37 6.87 -18.64
C ALA A 17 -0.62 7.15 -17.50
N GLY A 18 -1.53 6.21 -17.26
CA GLY A 18 -2.29 6.20 -16.01
C GLY A 18 -1.31 6.18 -14.84
N PRO A 19 -1.61 6.87 -13.73
CA PRO A 19 -0.79 6.77 -12.54
C PRO A 19 -0.83 5.31 -12.08
N CYS A 20 0.21 4.55 -12.38
CA CYS A 20 0.47 3.31 -11.66
C CYS A 20 0.70 3.73 -10.21
N LEU A 21 -0.32 3.55 -9.37
CA LEU A 21 -0.16 3.53 -7.93
C LEU A 21 0.76 2.33 -7.64
N ALA A 22 2.06 2.60 -7.64
CA ALA A 22 3.10 1.62 -7.40
C ALA A 22 3.16 1.35 -5.90
N GLY A 23 2.10 0.75 -5.35
CA GLY A 23 2.15 0.12 -4.05
C GLY A 23 3.29 -0.91 -4.01
N GLY A 24 3.66 -1.31 -2.80
CA GLY A 24 4.82 -2.15 -2.58
C GLY A 24 4.45 -3.50 -2.00
N THR A 25 4.88 -4.59 -2.63
CA THR A 25 4.91 -5.90 -1.96
C THR A 25 5.96 -5.87 -0.86
N LEU A 26 5.64 -6.50 0.27
CA LEU A 26 6.49 -6.69 1.43
C LEU A 26 6.18 -8.04 2.09
N GLY A 27 7.04 -8.50 2.99
CA GLY A 27 6.76 -9.69 3.79
C GLY A 27 5.69 -9.40 4.83
N SER A 28 4.72 -10.29 5.04
CA SER A 28 3.69 -10.12 6.07
C SER A 28 4.28 -10.02 7.49
N LYS A 29 5.45 -10.62 7.71
CA LYS A 29 6.23 -10.49 8.95
C LYS A 29 6.68 -9.06 9.25
N GLU A 30 6.84 -8.21 8.25
CA GLU A 30 7.16 -6.79 8.43
C GLU A 30 6.01 -6.02 9.09
N LEU A 31 4.79 -6.55 9.04
CA LEU A 31 3.59 -5.97 9.66
C LEU A 31 3.35 -6.46 11.09
N GLU A 32 4.18 -7.38 11.60
CA GLU A 32 4.07 -7.88 12.97
C GLU A 32 4.16 -6.77 14.03
N PRO A 33 5.03 -5.74 13.92
CA PRO A 33 5.03 -4.61 14.85
C PRO A 33 3.69 -3.85 14.89
N LEU A 34 3.03 -3.69 13.73
CA LEU A 34 1.72 -3.05 13.64
C LEU A 34 0.63 -3.91 14.29
N MET A 35 0.60 -5.21 13.98
CA MET A 35 -0.37 -6.14 14.57
C MET A 35 -0.20 -6.27 16.09
N ARG A 36 1.02 -6.17 16.62
CA ARG A 36 1.29 -6.19 18.06
C ARG A 36 0.75 -4.97 18.81
N GLN A 37 0.45 -3.86 18.13
CA GLN A 37 -0.22 -2.71 18.75
C GLN A 37 -1.63 -3.09 19.25
N GLN A 38 -2.25 -4.11 18.65
CA GLN A 38 -3.55 -4.66 19.05
C GLN A 38 -3.45 -6.20 19.21
N SER A 39 -2.78 -6.66 20.25
CA SER A 39 -2.48 -8.09 20.47
C SER A 39 -3.72 -8.98 20.45
N ALA A 40 -4.85 -8.54 21.02
CA ALA A 40 -6.10 -9.29 21.00
C ALA A 40 -6.62 -9.53 19.57
N VAL A 41 -6.54 -8.53 18.69
CA VAL A 41 -6.92 -8.66 17.28
C VAL A 41 -5.97 -9.62 16.58
N ARG A 42 -4.66 -9.48 16.80
CA ARG A 42 -3.65 -10.39 16.27
C ARG A 42 -3.95 -11.84 16.66
N GLU A 43 -4.22 -12.12 17.93
CA GLU A 43 -4.54 -13.47 18.42
C GLU A 43 -5.84 -14.01 17.79
N ALA A 44 -6.87 -13.18 17.65
CA ALA A 44 -8.11 -13.56 16.98
C ALA A 44 -7.87 -13.92 15.49
N LEU A 45 -7.05 -13.14 14.78
CA LEU A 45 -6.67 -13.44 13.40
C LEU A 45 -5.84 -14.74 13.33
N MET A 46 -4.81 -14.88 14.15
CA MET A 46 -3.90 -16.04 14.12
C MET A 46 -4.57 -17.34 14.57
N SER A 47 -5.61 -17.27 15.41
CA SER A 47 -6.41 -18.44 15.79
C SER A 47 -7.31 -18.89 14.65
N SER A 48 -7.86 -17.96 13.86
CA SER A 48 -8.87 -18.24 12.84
C SER A 48 -8.32 -18.39 11.41
N LEU A 49 -7.16 -17.80 11.12
CA LEU A 49 -6.62 -17.63 9.78
C LEU A 49 -5.21 -18.19 9.63
N VAL A 50 -4.87 -18.56 8.39
CA VAL A 50 -3.51 -18.78 7.93
C VAL A 50 -3.15 -17.61 7.02
N LEU A 51 -2.17 -16.79 7.42
CA LEU A 51 -1.76 -15.63 6.65
C LEU A 51 -0.80 -16.02 5.52
N SER A 52 -0.90 -15.36 4.38
CA SER A 52 0.13 -15.40 3.34
C SER A 52 1.44 -14.80 3.86
N ASP A 53 2.57 -15.28 3.32
CA ASP A 53 3.90 -14.71 3.60
C ASP A 53 4.09 -13.32 3.00
N SER A 54 3.20 -12.90 2.09
CA SER A 54 3.24 -11.62 1.42
C SER A 54 2.11 -10.69 1.85
N ALA A 55 2.43 -9.40 1.85
CA ALA A 55 1.48 -8.33 2.01
C ALA A 55 1.69 -7.29 0.89
N PHE A 56 0.73 -6.39 0.75
CA PHE A 56 0.79 -5.26 -0.17
C PHE A 56 0.54 -3.97 0.58
N ALA A 57 1.42 -2.99 0.42
CA ALA A 57 1.20 -1.63 0.89
C ALA A 57 0.61 -0.79 -0.23
N GLU A 58 -0.45 -0.05 0.06
CA GLU A 58 -1.09 0.82 -0.92
C GLU A 58 -0.18 1.97 -1.35
N ILE A 59 0.63 2.50 -0.43
CA ILE A 59 1.51 3.64 -0.68
C ILE A 59 2.97 3.21 -0.58
N ARG A 60 3.74 3.52 -1.64
CA ARG A 60 5.20 3.53 -1.61
C ARG A 60 5.70 4.95 -1.85
N LEU A 61 6.46 5.47 -0.90
CA LEU A 61 6.99 6.83 -0.98
C LEU A 61 8.00 6.94 -2.11
N GLY A 62 7.85 7.98 -2.94
CA GLY A 62 8.74 8.23 -4.07
C GLY A 62 10.10 8.80 -3.65
N SER A 63 11.01 8.94 -4.60
CA SER A 63 12.37 9.50 -4.38
C SER A 63 12.39 10.96 -3.94
N HIS A 64 11.25 11.68 -4.02
CA HIS A 64 11.12 13.04 -3.51
C HIS A 64 11.06 13.11 -1.98
N PHE A 65 10.83 11.99 -1.29
CA PHE A 65 11.04 11.90 0.15
C PHE A 65 12.53 11.69 0.41
N ILE A 66 13.21 12.72 0.92
CA ILE A 66 14.68 12.79 1.00
C ILE A 66 15.25 11.59 1.76
N TYR A 67 14.64 11.23 2.89
CA TYR A 67 15.12 10.18 3.79
C TYR A 67 14.26 8.92 3.79
N LEU A 68 13.03 9.02 3.26
CA LEU A 68 12.02 7.96 3.31
C LEU A 68 11.67 7.41 1.93
N GLY A 69 12.45 7.73 0.91
CA GLY A 69 12.26 7.21 -0.45
C GLY A 69 12.23 5.68 -0.45
N GLY A 70 11.17 5.12 -1.03
CA GLY A 70 10.92 3.68 -1.10
C GLY A 70 10.24 3.08 0.14
N ALA A 71 10.06 3.84 1.22
CA ALA A 71 9.30 3.39 2.38
C ALA A 71 7.85 3.07 1.99
N ARG A 72 7.27 2.10 2.70
CA ARG A 72 5.89 1.66 2.50
C ARG A 72 5.05 2.18 3.64
N VAL A 73 3.85 2.64 3.32
CA VAL A 73 2.89 3.18 4.28
C VAL A 73 1.56 2.55 3.99
N GLY A 74 0.80 2.26 5.05
CA GLY A 74 -0.51 1.66 4.92
C GLY A 74 -1.51 2.57 4.16
N PRO A 75 -2.68 2.02 3.81
CA PRO A 75 -3.18 0.71 4.25
C PRO A 75 -2.40 -0.49 3.72
N TYR A 76 -2.44 -1.60 4.48
CA TYR A 76 -1.79 -2.86 4.10
C TYR A 76 -2.80 -3.97 3.89
N THR A 77 -2.65 -4.73 2.81
CA THR A 77 -3.50 -5.90 2.51
C THR A 77 -2.69 -7.18 2.64
N ILE A 78 -3.24 -8.16 3.37
CA ILE A 78 -2.68 -9.50 3.54
C ILE A 78 -3.73 -10.51 3.09
N ARG A 79 -3.39 -11.39 2.15
CA ARG A 79 -4.25 -12.53 1.83
C ARG A 79 -4.18 -13.57 2.93
N ALA A 80 -5.30 -14.18 3.25
CA ALA A 80 -5.38 -15.22 4.26
C ALA A 80 -6.42 -16.28 3.90
N THR A 81 -6.29 -17.43 4.54
CA THR A 81 -7.23 -18.56 4.40
C THR A 81 -7.87 -18.85 5.76
N LEU A 82 -9.19 -18.93 5.80
CA LEU A 82 -9.94 -19.36 6.98
C LEU A 82 -9.63 -20.83 7.28
N LYS A 83 -9.17 -21.14 8.49
CA LYS A 83 -8.79 -22.51 8.86
C LYS A 83 -9.96 -23.50 8.79
N GLN A 84 -11.15 -23.07 9.18
CA GLN A 84 -12.34 -23.92 9.27
C GLN A 84 -12.93 -24.26 7.90
N SER A 85 -13.03 -23.27 7.01
CA SER A 85 -13.72 -23.42 5.72
C SER A 85 -12.78 -23.50 4.52
N GLN A 86 -11.48 -23.24 4.70
CA GLN A 86 -10.49 -23.10 3.65
C GLN A 86 -10.81 -21.98 2.63
N ARG A 87 -11.74 -21.08 2.98
CA ARG A 87 -12.11 -19.93 2.13
C ARG A 87 -11.04 -18.85 2.22
N GLU A 88 -10.69 -18.28 1.08
CA GLU A 88 -9.80 -17.12 0.98
C GLU A 88 -10.50 -15.82 1.42
N VAL A 89 -9.75 -14.97 2.10
CA VAL A 89 -10.15 -13.62 2.55
C VAL A 89 -8.98 -12.66 2.45
N GLU A 90 -9.27 -11.36 2.41
CA GLU A 90 -8.26 -10.30 2.50
C GLU A 90 -8.38 -9.59 3.85
N ILE A 91 -7.26 -9.43 4.54
CA ILE A 91 -7.14 -8.64 5.75
C ILE A 91 -6.59 -7.28 5.36
N VAL A 92 -7.32 -6.21 5.65
CA VAL A 92 -6.87 -4.84 5.45
C VAL A 92 -6.52 -4.23 6.80
N LEU A 93 -5.27 -3.80 6.95
CA LEU A 93 -4.74 -3.07 8.09
C LEU A 93 -4.73 -1.58 7.76
N CYS A 94 -5.72 -0.86 8.29
CA CYS A 94 -5.81 0.59 8.16
C CYS A 94 -4.90 1.26 9.18
N THR A 95 -3.93 2.03 8.71
CA THR A 95 -2.98 2.75 9.55
C THR A 95 -3.16 4.26 9.44
N LYS A 96 -2.78 4.95 10.51
CA LYS A 96 -2.58 6.41 10.51
C LYS A 96 -1.09 6.68 10.63
N ALA A 97 -0.51 7.30 9.61
CA ALA A 97 0.90 7.66 9.58
C ALA A 97 1.13 9.08 10.11
N ARG A 98 2.18 9.24 10.91
CA ARG A 98 2.74 10.51 11.36
C ARG A 98 4.14 10.65 10.77
N PHE A 99 4.38 11.77 10.11
CA PHE A 99 5.67 12.09 9.48
C PHE A 99 6.49 12.92 10.47
N LEU A 100 7.61 12.39 10.91
CA LEU A 100 8.40 12.97 12.00
C LEU A 100 9.75 13.47 11.48
N ASP A 101 10.24 14.55 12.08
CA ASP A 101 11.63 14.99 11.92
C ASP A 101 12.61 14.14 12.78
N ASP A 102 13.90 14.48 12.71
CA ASP A 102 14.98 13.81 13.44
C ASP A 102 14.87 13.97 14.97
N GLN A 103 14.21 15.03 15.43
CA GLN A 103 13.89 15.28 16.84
C GLN A 103 12.61 14.56 17.29
N GLY A 104 11.89 13.93 16.37
CA GLY A 104 10.65 13.21 16.63
C GLY A 104 9.39 14.07 16.67
N SER A 105 9.46 15.33 16.24
CA SER A 105 8.31 16.22 16.13
C SER A 105 7.56 15.97 14.83
N GLU A 106 6.23 16.10 14.88
CA GLU A 106 5.39 15.88 13.70
C GLU A 106 5.43 17.07 12.75
N LEU A 107 5.67 16.78 11.47
CA LEU A 107 5.77 17.78 10.42
C LEU A 107 4.38 18.07 9.82
N PRO A 108 4.09 19.35 9.49
CA PRO A 108 2.88 19.72 8.76
C PRO A 108 2.90 19.16 7.34
N GLY A 109 1.72 19.14 6.70
CA GLY A 109 1.50 18.49 5.40
C GLY A 109 2.46 18.93 4.30
N ASP A 110 2.73 20.23 4.21
CA ASP A 110 3.65 20.87 3.26
C ASP A 110 5.12 20.50 3.47
N LYS A 111 5.48 19.99 4.66
CA LYS A 111 6.86 19.60 5.03
C LYS A 111 7.08 18.09 5.12
N ARG A 112 6.08 17.25 4.85
CA ARG A 112 6.20 15.78 4.98
C ARG A 112 7.35 15.16 4.19
N MET A 113 7.72 15.74 3.04
CA MET A 113 8.85 15.26 2.23
C MET A 113 10.21 15.38 2.92
N GLN A 114 10.30 16.19 3.97
CA GLN A 114 11.50 16.39 4.79
C GLN A 114 11.56 15.43 5.99
N ALA A 115 10.52 14.62 6.21
CA ALA A 115 10.49 13.69 7.32
C ALA A 115 11.63 12.66 7.23
N THR A 116 12.19 12.34 8.38
CA THR A 116 13.26 11.34 8.54
C THR A 116 12.72 10.02 9.08
N ARG A 117 11.51 10.04 9.67
CA ARG A 117 10.87 8.87 10.27
C ARG A 117 9.35 8.89 10.04
N ILE A 118 8.76 7.69 10.00
CA ILE A 118 7.31 7.49 9.99
C ILE A 118 6.95 6.71 11.25
N ASP A 119 5.93 7.18 11.98
CA ASP A 119 5.26 6.40 13.03
C ASP A 119 3.85 6.04 12.54
N GLU A 120 3.57 4.75 12.44
CA GLU A 120 2.26 4.25 12.01
C GLU A 120 1.51 3.64 13.20
N LYS A 121 0.24 4.02 13.31
CA LYS A 121 -0.70 3.43 14.27
C LYS A 121 -1.78 2.63 13.55
N LEU A 122 -1.97 1.38 13.97
CA LEU A 122 -3.07 0.55 13.51
C LEU A 122 -4.38 1.07 14.09
N ILE A 123 -5.30 1.51 13.23
CA ILE A 123 -6.60 2.07 13.64
C ILE A 123 -7.70 1.02 13.46
N ILE A 124 -7.74 0.34 12.31
CA ILE A 124 -8.81 -0.60 11.95
C ILE A 124 -8.22 -1.83 11.28
N VAL A 125 -8.81 -2.98 11.57
CA VAL A 125 -8.57 -4.24 10.85
C VAL A 125 -9.88 -4.67 10.21
N MET A 126 -9.88 -4.89 8.90
CA MET A 126 -11.06 -5.32 8.15
C MET A 126 -10.81 -6.68 7.51
N LEU A 127 -11.86 -7.49 7.43
CA LEU A 127 -11.92 -8.70 6.61
C LEU A 127 -12.77 -8.41 5.39
N LYS A 128 -12.23 -8.68 4.21
CA LYS A 128 -12.91 -8.50 2.92
C LYS A 128 -12.92 -9.81 2.14
N GLU A 129 -13.87 -9.93 1.23
CA GLU A 129 -13.81 -10.99 0.22
C GLU A 129 -12.62 -10.72 -0.72
N PRO A 130 -11.97 -11.78 -1.25
CA PRO A 130 -10.85 -11.61 -2.16
C PRO A 130 -11.27 -10.82 -3.38
N SER A 131 -10.62 -9.69 -3.62
CA SER A 131 -10.84 -8.91 -4.82
C SER A 131 -9.91 -9.38 -5.96
N THR A 132 -10.44 -9.50 -7.17
CA THR A 132 -9.62 -9.74 -8.38
C THR A 132 -8.88 -8.48 -8.82
N THR A 133 -9.26 -7.33 -8.29
CA THR A 133 -8.68 -6.02 -8.57
C THR A 133 -8.21 -5.43 -7.25
N LEU A 134 -6.94 -5.04 -7.15
CA LEU A 134 -6.41 -4.26 -6.03
C LEU A 134 -7.00 -2.83 -6.06
N THR A 135 -8.31 -2.72 -5.82
CA THR A 135 -8.97 -1.43 -5.61
C THR A 135 -8.48 -0.84 -4.30
N SER A 136 -8.19 0.46 -4.29
CA SER A 136 -7.79 1.23 -3.10
C SER A 136 -8.63 0.78 -1.92
N SER A 137 -7.96 0.32 -0.88
CA SER A 137 -8.64 -0.19 0.29
C SER A 137 -9.12 1.01 1.09
N GLU A 138 -10.33 1.50 0.79
CA GLU A 138 -10.92 2.60 1.55
C GLU A 138 -11.00 2.20 3.01
N CYS A 139 -10.14 2.83 3.80
CA CYS A 139 -10.17 2.83 5.24
C CYS A 139 -11.09 3.97 5.65
N PRO A 140 -12.11 3.69 6.49
CA PRO A 140 -13.04 4.71 6.94
C PRO A 140 -12.38 5.75 7.86
#